data_AF-A0A149VS89-F1
#
_entry.id   AF-A0A149VS89-F1
#
_cell.length_a   1.000
_cell.length_b   1.000
_cell.length_c   1.000
_cell.angle_alpha   90.00
_cell.angle_beta   90.00
_cell.angle_gamma   90.00
#
_symmetry.space_group_name_H-M   'P 1'
#
loop_
_entity.id
_entity.type
_entity.pdbx_description
1 polymer ?
#
loop_
_entity_poly.entity_id
_entity_poly.type
_entity_poly.pdbx_seq_one_letter_code
_entity_poly.pdbx_strand_id
1 'polypeptide(L)'
;MANLVEITNLNFGYNSRLVLKGINLTVPKGSLVAIMGLSGCGKTTLLRLMGGQLRATEGEVNVAGEKLNDLTQSELYRFRRKLGMLFQFGALFTDLSVFDNVAFQMREHTNLSESMIQDLTLLKLNAVGLRGMQHMMPSELSGGMARRVALARAISLDPQLMLYDEPFTGLDPISLGVIGQLIRKLNDTLGTTSVLVTHDVQESLKIVDYIYFVSDGVIVAQGTPDEIRGSSLPFVHQFIWGEMDGPMPFHYPAQSLKKDMELNGE
;
A
#
# COMPACT_ATOMS: atom_id res chain seq x y z
N MET A 1 14.46 -2.96 18.26
CA MET A 1 13.07 -2.49 18.05
C MET A 1 12.24 -3.70 17.68
N ALA A 2 10.99 -3.81 18.15
CA ALA A 2 10.12 -4.93 17.78
C ALA A 2 9.49 -4.66 16.41
N ASN A 3 9.44 -5.67 15.54
CA ASN A 3 8.77 -5.56 14.24
C ASN A 3 7.26 -5.76 14.40
N LEU A 4 6.47 -5.08 13.58
CA LEU A 4 5.04 -5.36 13.46
C LEU A 4 4.77 -6.40 12.37
N VAL A 5 5.52 -6.35 11.28
CA VAL A 5 5.45 -7.31 10.17
C VAL A 5 6.79 -7.99 10.02
N GLU A 6 6.78 -9.32 9.94
CA GLU A 6 7.95 -10.14 9.63
C GLU A 6 7.55 -11.19 8.59
N ILE A 7 8.23 -11.17 7.45
CA ILE A 7 8.04 -12.14 6.37
C ILE A 7 9.35 -12.89 6.18
N THR A 8 9.28 -14.22 6.22
CA THR A 8 10.45 -15.09 6.15
C THR A 8 10.28 -16.11 5.03
N ASN A 9 11.23 -16.12 4.09
CA ASN A 9 11.33 -17.04 2.95
C ASN A 9 9.99 -17.25 2.20
N LEU A 10 9.26 -16.17 1.97
CA LEU A 10 7.92 -16.23 1.40
C LEU A 10 7.98 -16.55 -0.09
N ASN A 11 7.32 -17.66 -0.47
CA ASN A 11 7.07 -18.02 -1.85
C ASN A 11 5.57 -18.09 -2.10
N PHE A 12 5.11 -17.48 -3.18
CA PHE A 12 3.70 -17.47 -3.54
C PHE A 12 3.51 -17.32 -5.05
N GLY A 13 2.55 -18.05 -5.61
CA GLY A 13 2.21 -18.00 -7.02
C GLY A 13 0.71 -18.15 -7.25
N TYR A 14 0.26 -17.75 -8.44
CA TYR A 14 -1.08 -18.07 -8.93
C TYR A 14 -0.93 -19.21 -9.94
N ASN A 15 -1.65 -20.31 -9.73
CA ASN A 15 -1.53 -21.53 -10.53
C ASN A 15 -0.06 -21.99 -10.58
N SER A 16 0.49 -22.20 -11.77
CA SER A 16 1.89 -22.61 -11.98
C SER A 16 2.89 -21.45 -12.02
N ARG A 17 2.45 -20.19 -11.96
CA ARG A 17 3.34 -19.02 -12.06
C ARG A 17 3.67 -18.48 -10.69
N LEU A 18 4.93 -18.64 -10.29
CA LEU A 18 5.47 -18.05 -9.06
C LEU A 18 5.59 -16.53 -9.22
N VAL A 19 4.97 -15.79 -8.29
CA VAL A 19 4.94 -14.31 -8.27
C VAL A 19 5.91 -13.75 -7.24
N LEU A 20 6.07 -14.41 -6.09
CA LEU A 20 7.00 -14.06 -5.03
C LEU A 20 7.94 -15.23 -4.78
N LYS A 21 9.24 -14.96 -4.67
CA LYS A 21 10.31 -15.95 -4.64
C LYS A 21 11.25 -15.63 -3.49
N GLY A 22 11.13 -16.36 -2.38
CA GLY A 22 12.01 -16.23 -1.21
C GLY A 22 12.05 -14.81 -0.61
N ILE A 23 10.92 -14.12 -0.54
CA ILE A 23 10.86 -12.76 0.01
C ILE A 23 11.15 -12.79 1.52
N ASN A 24 12.07 -11.93 1.97
CA ASN A 24 12.36 -11.68 3.37
C ASN A 24 12.23 -10.18 3.64
N LEU A 25 11.33 -9.78 4.53
CA LEU A 25 11.16 -8.36 4.84
C LEU A 25 10.65 -8.15 6.27
N THR A 26 11.03 -7.02 6.85
CA THR A 26 10.59 -6.62 8.19
C THR A 26 10.10 -5.18 8.18
N VAL A 27 9.04 -4.91 8.93
CA VAL A 27 8.48 -3.57 9.12
C VAL A 27 8.48 -3.26 10.63
N PRO A 28 9.40 -2.39 11.11
CA PRO A 28 9.44 -1.96 12.50
C PRO A 28 8.14 -1.29 12.95
N LYS A 29 7.74 -1.49 14.21
CA LYS A 29 6.58 -0.78 14.78
C LYS A 29 6.76 0.74 14.69
N GLY A 30 5.71 1.44 14.25
CA GLY A 30 5.67 2.91 14.10
C GLY A 30 6.36 3.44 12.85
N SER A 31 6.98 2.59 12.03
CA SER A 31 7.65 3.00 10.79
C SER A 31 6.68 3.06 9.62
N LEU A 32 7.03 3.87 8.62
CA LEU A 32 6.41 3.91 7.30
C LEU A 32 7.39 3.33 6.29
N VAL A 33 7.08 2.15 5.76
CA VAL A 33 7.96 1.41 4.83
C VAL A 33 7.37 1.39 3.43
N ALA A 34 8.17 1.70 2.42
CA ALA A 34 7.78 1.58 1.02
C ALA A 34 8.17 0.21 0.43
N ILE A 35 7.29 -0.32 -0.42
CA ILE A 35 7.55 -1.45 -1.31
C ILE A 35 7.39 -0.94 -2.73
N MET A 36 8.52 -0.83 -3.44
CA MET A 36 8.62 -0.26 -4.78
C MET A 36 8.98 -1.31 -5.81
N GLY A 37 8.75 -1.00 -7.08
CA GLY A 37 9.12 -1.86 -8.21
C GLY A 37 8.18 -1.71 -9.38
N LEU A 38 8.47 -2.40 -10.48
CA LEU A 38 7.65 -2.35 -11.68
C LEU A 38 6.23 -2.91 -11.46
N SER A 39 5.32 -2.54 -12.35
CA SER A 39 4.00 -3.16 -12.43
C SER A 39 4.12 -4.68 -12.63
N GLY A 40 3.34 -5.45 -11.88
CA GLY A 40 3.30 -6.91 -12.00
C GLY A 40 4.38 -7.68 -11.22
N CYS A 41 5.29 -7.01 -10.48
CA CYS A 41 6.33 -7.72 -9.70
C CYS A 41 5.85 -8.35 -8.37
N GLY A 42 4.56 -8.25 -8.04
CA GLY A 42 3.97 -8.90 -6.87
C GLY A 42 3.68 -8.00 -5.66
N LYS A 43 3.87 -6.68 -5.74
CA LYS A 43 3.65 -5.73 -4.63
C LYS A 43 2.25 -5.82 -4.00
N THR A 44 1.19 -5.74 -4.81
CA THR A 44 -0.19 -5.90 -4.32
C THR A 44 -0.43 -7.31 -3.75
N THR A 45 0.26 -8.33 -4.27
CA THR A 45 0.18 -9.69 -3.72
C THR A 45 0.81 -9.76 -2.32
N LEU A 46 1.92 -9.05 -2.08
CA LEU A 46 2.50 -8.89 -0.73
C LEU A 46 1.51 -8.24 0.24
N LEU A 47 0.84 -7.16 -0.17
CA LEU A 47 -0.19 -6.53 0.68
C LEU A 47 -1.35 -7.48 1.01
N ARG A 48 -1.81 -8.26 0.02
CA ARG A 48 -2.88 -9.25 0.22
C ARG A 48 -2.47 -10.37 1.18
N LEU A 49 -1.20 -10.78 1.15
CA LEU A 49 -0.64 -11.76 2.08
C LEU A 49 -0.52 -11.18 3.50
N MET A 50 -0.02 -9.95 3.64
CA MET A 50 0.01 -9.24 4.93
C MET A 50 -1.40 -8.99 5.50
N GLY A 51 -2.38 -8.75 4.63
CA GLY A 51 -3.79 -8.58 5.00
C GLY A 51 -4.53 -9.88 5.30
N GLY A 52 -3.89 -11.03 5.14
CA GLY A 52 -4.51 -12.34 5.29
C GLY A 52 -5.66 -12.59 4.30
N GLN A 53 -5.68 -11.90 3.15
CA GLN A 53 -6.62 -12.16 2.06
C GLN A 53 -6.18 -13.37 1.24
N LEU A 54 -4.86 -13.53 1.09
CA LEU A 54 -4.22 -14.71 0.53
C LEU A 54 -3.47 -15.45 1.64
N ARG A 55 -3.24 -16.74 1.45
CA ARG A 55 -2.38 -17.54 2.32
C ARG A 55 -1.10 -17.88 1.59
N ALA A 56 0.03 -17.72 2.28
CA ALA A 56 1.31 -18.12 1.76
C ALA A 56 1.32 -19.63 1.50
N THR A 57 1.88 -20.04 0.36
CA THR A 57 2.07 -21.46 0.03
C THR A 57 3.32 -22.01 0.70
N GLU A 58 4.38 -21.20 0.79
CA GLU A 58 5.59 -21.52 1.55
C GLU A 58 6.14 -20.25 2.22
N GLY A 59 6.87 -20.45 3.31
CA GLY A 59 7.35 -19.36 4.16
C GLY A 59 6.28 -18.86 5.14
N GLU A 60 6.65 -17.84 5.90
CA GLU A 60 5.86 -17.35 7.03
C GLU A 60 5.54 -15.87 6.89
N VAL A 61 4.31 -15.50 7.24
CA VAL A 61 3.85 -14.11 7.33
C VAL A 61 3.35 -13.88 8.75
N ASN A 62 4.12 -13.14 9.53
CA ASN A 62 3.78 -12.74 10.89
C ASN A 62 3.39 -11.26 10.91
N VAL A 63 2.20 -10.94 11.41
CA VAL A 63 1.70 -9.57 11.50
C VAL A 63 1.06 -9.32 12.86
N ALA A 64 1.46 -8.25 13.53
CA ALA A 64 0.96 -7.87 14.84
C ALA A 64 1.01 -9.00 15.90
N GLY A 65 2.06 -9.83 15.81
CA GLY A 65 2.28 -10.99 16.69
C GLY A 65 1.48 -12.24 16.32
N GLU A 66 0.75 -12.24 15.20
CA GLU A 66 -0.01 -13.39 14.73
C GLU A 66 0.61 -13.99 13.45
N LYS A 67 0.81 -15.31 13.45
CA LYS A 67 1.25 -16.06 12.27
C LYS A 67 0.06 -16.35 11.36
N LEU A 68 -0.05 -15.62 10.25
CA LEU A 68 -1.25 -15.62 9.40
C LEU A 68 -1.51 -16.96 8.71
N ASN A 69 -0.47 -17.75 8.49
CA ASN A 69 -0.57 -19.08 7.91
C ASN A 69 -1.48 -20.01 8.73
N ASP A 70 -1.50 -19.84 10.06
CA ASP A 70 -2.11 -20.79 10.99
C ASP A 70 -3.52 -20.36 11.42
N LEU A 71 -3.92 -19.12 11.11
CA LEU A 71 -5.20 -18.56 11.53
C LEU A 71 -6.38 -19.20 10.78
N THR A 72 -7.41 -19.57 11.53
CA THR A 72 -8.73 -19.94 11.00
C THR A 72 -9.44 -18.73 10.36
N GLN A 73 -10.54 -18.97 9.64
CA GLN A 73 -11.32 -17.88 9.04
C GLN A 73 -11.89 -16.89 10.09
N SER A 74 -12.35 -17.41 11.23
CA SER A 74 -12.87 -16.59 12.32
C SER A 74 -11.77 -15.76 13.00
N GLU A 75 -10.57 -16.31 13.11
CA GLU A 75 -9.40 -15.58 13.62
C GLU A 75 -8.92 -14.51 12.63
N LEU A 76 -8.88 -14.82 11.33
CA LEU A 76 -8.59 -13.84 10.28
C LEU A 76 -9.57 -12.66 10.30
N TYR A 77 -10.85 -12.91 10.54
CA TYR A 77 -11.85 -11.85 10.67
C TYR A 77 -11.54 -10.93 11.86
N ARG A 78 -11.15 -11.51 13.01
CA ARG A 78 -10.73 -10.73 14.19
C ARG A 78 -9.44 -9.96 13.92
N PHE A 79 -8.46 -10.60 13.30
CA PHE A 79 -7.16 -10.03 12.94
C PHE A 79 -7.31 -8.81 12.04
N ARG A 80 -8.18 -8.87 11.03
CA ARG A 80 -8.39 -7.77 10.07
C ARG A 80 -8.89 -6.47 10.72
N ARG A 81 -9.47 -6.51 11.93
CA ARG A 81 -9.81 -5.29 12.69
C ARG A 81 -8.59 -4.50 13.16
N LYS A 82 -7.40 -5.13 13.19
CA LYS A 82 -6.11 -4.47 13.49
C LYS A 82 -5.52 -3.78 12.25
N LEU A 83 -6.14 -3.94 11.09
CA LEU A 83 -5.63 -3.45 9.81
C LEU A 83 -6.52 -2.33 9.26
N GLY A 84 -5.90 -1.34 8.64
CA GLY A 84 -6.57 -0.42 7.74
C GLY A 84 -5.99 -0.57 6.34
N MET A 85 -6.82 -0.39 5.32
CA MET A 85 -6.39 -0.51 3.93
C MET A 85 -6.94 0.63 3.08
N LEU A 86 -6.04 1.28 2.34
CA LEU A 86 -6.38 2.25 1.30
C LEU A 86 -6.10 1.62 -0.07
N PHE A 87 -7.17 1.38 -0.82
CA PHE A 87 -7.10 0.79 -2.16
C PHE A 87 -6.79 1.82 -3.26
N GLN A 88 -6.20 1.36 -4.37
CA GLN A 88 -5.86 2.17 -5.54
C GLN A 88 -7.08 2.91 -6.13
N PHE A 89 -8.25 2.29 -6.15
CA PHE A 89 -9.52 2.96 -6.45
C PHE A 89 -10.27 3.11 -5.13
N GLY A 90 -10.44 4.35 -4.66
CA GLY A 90 -11.06 4.64 -3.37
C GLY A 90 -12.43 3.96 -3.27
N ALA A 91 -12.51 2.85 -2.54
CA ALA A 91 -13.67 1.97 -2.50
C ALA A 91 -14.77 2.51 -1.56
N LEU A 92 -15.09 3.80 -1.65
CA LEU A 92 -16.17 4.41 -0.87
C LEU A 92 -17.51 3.78 -1.27
N PHE A 93 -18.38 3.58 -0.30
CA PHE A 93 -19.76 3.19 -0.55
C PHE A 93 -20.49 4.38 -1.16
N THR A 94 -20.92 4.24 -2.40
CA THR A 94 -21.54 5.31 -3.20
C THR A 94 -22.86 5.80 -2.63
N ASP A 95 -23.54 4.91 -1.92
CA ASP A 95 -24.89 5.15 -1.39
C ASP A 95 -24.86 5.68 0.05
N LEU A 96 -23.66 5.86 0.61
CA LEU A 96 -23.42 6.43 1.93
C LEU A 96 -22.79 7.81 1.82
N SER A 97 -23.15 8.71 2.74
CA SER A 97 -22.51 10.01 2.87
C SER A 97 -21.02 9.88 3.24
N VAL A 98 -20.27 10.97 3.16
CA VAL A 98 -18.88 11.04 3.66
C VAL A 98 -18.81 10.64 5.14
N PHE A 99 -19.74 11.14 5.96
CA PHE A 99 -19.84 10.78 7.36
C PHE A 99 -20.06 9.29 7.54
N ASP A 100 -21.07 8.74 6.87
CA ASP A 100 -21.46 7.34 7.02
C ASP A 100 -20.38 6.38 6.51
N ASN A 101 -19.66 6.76 5.46
CA ASN A 101 -18.50 6.00 5.00
C ASN A 101 -17.44 5.82 6.10
N VAL A 102 -17.15 6.88 6.86
CA VAL A 102 -16.14 6.86 7.93
C VAL A 102 -16.70 6.20 9.20
N ALA A 103 -17.96 6.46 9.53
CA ALA A 103 -18.63 5.90 10.71
C ALA A 103 -18.90 4.39 10.58
N PHE A 104 -19.03 3.87 9.35
CA PHE A 104 -19.44 2.49 9.06
C PHE A 104 -18.69 1.45 9.90
N GLN A 105 -17.35 1.47 9.88
CA GLN A 105 -16.54 0.48 10.58
C GLN A 105 -16.72 0.55 12.11
N MET A 106 -16.92 1.75 12.66
CA MET A 106 -17.16 1.93 14.09
C MET A 106 -18.53 1.37 14.49
N ARG A 107 -19.58 1.61 13.69
CA ARG A 107 -20.92 1.05 13.93
C ARG A 107 -20.92 -0.48 13.84
N GLU A 108 -20.18 -1.05 12.89
CA GLU A 108 -20.17 -2.50 12.65
C GLU A 108 -19.28 -3.30 13.63
N HIS A 109 -18.22 -2.69 14.16
CA HIS A 109 -17.16 -3.44 14.87
C HIS A 109 -16.90 -2.97 16.29
N THR A 110 -17.67 -1.99 16.78
CA THR A 110 -17.57 -1.49 18.16
C THR A 110 -18.94 -1.45 18.84
N ASN A 111 -18.94 -1.31 20.17
CA ASN A 111 -20.15 -1.10 20.97
C ASN A 111 -20.28 0.36 21.44
N LEU A 112 -19.73 1.31 20.68
CA LEU A 112 -19.77 2.74 21.02
C LEU A 112 -21.18 3.29 20.84
N SER A 113 -21.54 4.30 21.64
CA SER A 113 -22.81 5.01 21.44
C SER A 113 -22.76 5.87 20.18
N GLU A 114 -23.92 6.14 19.57
CA GLU A 114 -23.99 6.97 18.35
C GLU A 114 -23.37 8.36 18.57
N SER A 115 -23.52 8.94 19.77
CA SER A 115 -22.86 10.20 20.13
C SER A 115 -21.33 10.10 20.06
N MET A 116 -20.75 9.01 20.58
CA MET A 116 -19.30 8.80 20.50
C MET A 116 -18.83 8.55 19.07
N ILE A 117 -19.61 7.80 18.28
CA ILE A 117 -19.33 7.56 16.87
C ILE A 117 -19.34 8.88 16.09
N GLN A 118 -20.29 9.77 16.40
CA GLN A 118 -20.36 11.10 15.81
C GLN A 118 -19.10 11.92 16.11
N ASP A 119 -18.70 12.01 17.38
CA ASP A 119 -17.51 12.76 17.78
C ASP A 119 -16.23 12.20 17.14
N LEU A 120 -16.06 10.88 17.16
CA LEU A 120 -14.90 10.22 16.55
C LEU A 120 -14.87 10.42 15.03
N THR A 121 -16.01 10.28 14.35
CA THR A 121 -16.12 10.47 12.91
C THR A 121 -15.72 11.89 12.52
N LEU A 122 -16.21 12.90 13.26
CA LEU A 122 -15.84 14.29 13.08
C LEU A 122 -14.33 14.53 13.29
N LEU A 123 -13.73 13.89 14.29
CA LEU A 123 -12.28 13.96 14.54
C LEU A 123 -11.47 13.33 13.40
N LYS A 124 -11.88 12.15 12.89
CA LYS A 124 -11.21 11.50 11.75
C LYS A 124 -11.32 12.35 10.48
N LEU A 125 -12.50 12.90 10.20
CA LEU A 125 -12.70 13.81 9.08
C LEU A 125 -11.91 15.12 9.23
N ASN A 126 -11.76 15.62 10.45
CA ASN A 126 -10.92 16.79 10.74
C ASN A 126 -9.44 16.49 10.48
N ALA A 127 -8.96 15.30 10.84
CA ALA A 127 -7.57 14.88 10.60
C ALA A 127 -7.18 14.90 9.12
N VAL A 128 -8.14 14.66 8.22
CA VAL A 128 -7.96 14.71 6.77
C VAL A 128 -8.45 16.03 6.13
N GLY A 129 -8.89 17.00 6.93
CA GLY A 129 -9.31 18.32 6.47
C GLY A 129 -10.67 18.35 5.73
N LEU A 130 -11.55 17.39 5.99
CA LEU A 130 -12.86 17.24 5.31
C LEU A 130 -14.07 17.27 6.24
N ARG A 131 -13.90 17.73 7.49
CA ARG A 131 -14.99 17.86 8.48
C ARG A 131 -16.20 18.62 7.93
N GLY A 132 -15.98 19.69 7.17
CA GLY A 132 -17.06 20.52 6.59
C GLY A 132 -17.85 19.85 5.46
N MET A 133 -17.40 18.70 4.97
CA MET A 133 -17.97 17.99 3.82
C MET A 133 -18.69 16.70 4.23
N GLN A 134 -18.98 16.53 5.52
CA GLN A 134 -19.50 15.28 6.09
C GLN A 134 -20.83 14.81 5.48
N HIS A 135 -21.66 15.74 4.99
CA HIS A 135 -22.97 15.44 4.41
C HIS A 135 -22.94 15.23 2.90
N MET A 136 -21.79 15.45 2.24
CA MET A 136 -21.66 15.21 0.81
C MET A 136 -21.69 13.72 0.50
N MET A 137 -22.09 13.40 -0.72
CA MET A 137 -22.02 12.07 -1.32
C MET A 137 -20.70 11.89 -2.08
N PRO A 138 -20.19 10.65 -2.22
CA PRO A 138 -18.94 10.39 -2.94
C PRO A 138 -18.90 10.94 -4.37
N SER A 139 -20.04 11.00 -5.06
CA SER A 139 -20.16 11.55 -6.41
C SER A 139 -19.89 13.06 -6.50
N GLU A 140 -19.96 13.78 -5.38
CA GLU A 140 -19.73 15.22 -5.30
C GLU A 140 -18.27 15.58 -4.96
N LEU A 141 -17.42 14.57 -4.74
CA LEU A 141 -16.03 14.75 -4.31
C LEU A 141 -15.07 14.77 -5.51
N SER A 142 -14.04 15.62 -5.44
CA SER A 142 -12.88 15.46 -6.33
C SER A 142 -12.10 14.18 -5.99
N GLY A 143 -11.27 13.69 -6.90
CA GLY A 143 -10.46 12.48 -6.67
C GLY A 143 -9.59 12.56 -5.40
N GLY A 144 -8.94 13.70 -5.16
CA GLY A 144 -8.16 13.94 -3.94
C GLY A 144 -9.02 14.04 -2.67
N MET A 145 -10.25 14.56 -2.76
CA MET A 145 -11.20 14.55 -1.63
C MET A 145 -11.65 13.12 -1.32
N ALA A 146 -12.06 12.36 -2.34
CA ALA A 146 -12.46 10.96 -2.18
C ALA A 146 -11.34 10.10 -1.57
N ARG A 147 -10.08 10.31 -1.98
CA ARG A 147 -8.91 9.63 -1.39
C ARG A 147 -8.74 9.96 0.09
N ARG A 148 -8.91 11.23 0.48
CA ARG A 148 -8.84 11.67 1.89
C ARG A 148 -9.98 11.10 2.74
N VAL A 149 -11.20 11.00 2.21
CA VAL A 149 -12.31 10.32 2.90
C VAL A 149 -12.01 8.83 3.05
N ALA A 150 -11.50 8.17 2.01
CA ALA A 150 -11.12 6.77 2.07
C ALA A 150 -10.02 6.52 3.11
N LEU A 151 -9.08 7.47 3.25
CA LEU A 151 -8.06 7.45 4.30
C LEU A 151 -8.68 7.58 5.69
N ALA A 152 -9.57 8.56 5.90
CA ALA A 152 -10.29 8.72 7.17
C ALA A 152 -11.07 7.46 7.56
N ARG A 153 -11.70 6.80 6.59
CA ARG A 153 -12.37 5.51 6.79
C ARG A 153 -11.38 4.41 7.16
N ALA A 154 -10.24 4.32 6.50
CA ALA A 154 -9.24 3.30 6.76
C ALA A 154 -8.62 3.40 8.18
N ILE A 155 -8.51 4.62 8.73
CA ILE A 155 -8.02 4.86 10.10
C ILE A 155 -9.12 4.90 11.17
N SER A 156 -10.37 4.64 10.80
CA SER A 156 -11.53 4.82 11.70
C SER A 156 -11.45 3.99 12.98
N LEU A 157 -10.89 2.78 12.90
CA LEU A 157 -10.70 1.86 14.03
C LEU A 157 -9.32 1.95 14.70
N ASP A 158 -8.50 2.95 14.33
CA ASP A 158 -7.13 3.09 14.84
C ASP A 158 -6.27 1.82 14.66
N PRO A 159 -6.07 1.38 13.40
CA PRO A 159 -5.38 0.12 13.13
C PRO A 159 -3.91 0.17 13.54
N GLN A 160 -3.37 -1.01 13.89
CA GLN A 160 -1.94 -1.18 14.17
C GLN A 160 -1.11 -1.12 12.89
N LEU A 161 -1.66 -1.62 11.78
CA LEU A 161 -1.02 -1.65 10.47
C LEU A 161 -1.93 -0.99 9.42
N MET A 162 -1.39 0.01 8.73
CA MET A 162 -1.99 0.62 7.55
C MET A 162 -1.32 0.10 6.27
N LEU A 163 -2.13 -0.34 5.32
CA LEU A 163 -1.71 -0.82 4.01
C LEU A 163 -2.18 0.15 2.93
N TYR A 164 -1.27 0.67 2.13
CA TYR A 164 -1.57 1.58 1.02
C TYR A 164 -1.21 0.92 -0.30
N ASP A 165 -2.18 0.73 -1.19
CA ASP A 165 -1.98 0.17 -2.52
C ASP A 165 -2.09 1.30 -3.55
N GLU A 166 -0.96 1.80 -4.03
CA GLU A 166 -0.85 2.86 -5.05
C GLU A 166 -1.66 4.13 -4.71
N PRO A 167 -1.46 4.75 -3.53
CA PRO A 167 -2.32 5.86 -3.07
C PRO A 167 -2.16 7.14 -3.89
N PHE A 168 -1.08 7.27 -4.65
CA PHE A 168 -0.74 8.43 -5.47
C PHE A 168 -1.29 8.37 -6.89
N THR A 169 -1.74 7.19 -7.34
CA THR A 169 -2.19 7.01 -8.72
C THR A 169 -3.38 7.92 -9.05
N GLY A 170 -3.30 8.58 -10.21
CA GLY A 170 -4.36 9.42 -10.77
C GLY A 170 -4.53 10.77 -10.06
N LEU A 171 -3.59 11.18 -9.22
CA LEU A 171 -3.58 12.48 -8.55
C LEU A 171 -2.71 13.48 -9.31
N ASP A 172 -3.13 14.74 -9.30
CA ASP A 172 -2.26 15.85 -9.72
C ASP A 172 -1.11 16.06 -8.72
N PRO A 173 0.00 16.72 -9.13
CA PRO A 173 1.17 16.89 -8.28
C PRO A 173 0.91 17.56 -6.92
N ILE A 174 -0.08 18.47 -6.84
CA ILE A 174 -0.42 19.14 -5.58
C ILE A 174 -1.14 18.15 -4.66
N SER A 175 -2.16 17.46 -5.17
CA SER A 175 -2.88 16.43 -4.42
C SER A 175 -1.97 15.31 -3.93
N LEU A 176 -1.00 14.90 -4.75
CA LEU A 176 -0.02 13.88 -4.41
C LEU A 176 0.80 14.28 -3.17
N GLY A 177 1.35 15.50 -3.13
CA GLY A 177 2.08 16.01 -1.97
C GLY A 177 1.23 16.14 -0.71
N VAL A 178 -0.03 16.59 -0.86
CA VAL A 178 -0.99 16.67 0.25
C VAL A 178 -1.26 15.29 0.85
N ILE A 179 -1.49 14.27 0.02
CA ILE A 179 -1.74 12.90 0.48
C ILE A 179 -0.49 12.30 1.12
N GLY A 180 0.69 12.48 0.53
CA GLY A 180 1.96 11.99 1.08
C GLY A 180 2.23 12.54 2.49
N GLN A 181 2.13 13.86 2.66
CA GLN A 181 2.28 14.49 3.98
C GLN A 181 1.21 14.05 4.98
N LEU A 182 -0.02 13.86 4.52
CA LEU A 182 -1.10 13.37 5.37
C LEU A 182 -0.83 11.95 5.88
N ILE A 183 -0.33 11.06 5.02
CA ILE A 183 0.08 9.69 5.42
C ILE A 183 1.16 9.75 6.48
N ARG A 184 2.24 10.52 6.25
CA ARG A 184 3.34 10.69 7.23
C ARG A 184 2.81 11.21 8.58
N LYS A 185 2.04 12.30 8.53
CA LYS A 185 1.49 12.94 9.73
C LYS A 185 0.59 12.00 10.52
N LEU A 186 -0.28 11.23 9.87
CA LEU A 186 -1.13 10.25 10.53
C LEU A 186 -0.32 9.11 11.15
N ASN A 187 0.70 8.62 10.44
CA ASN A 187 1.61 7.60 10.95
C ASN A 187 2.28 8.06 12.25
N ASP A 188 2.82 9.28 12.27
CA ASP A 188 3.48 9.87 13.44
C ASP A 188 2.53 10.14 14.60
N THR A 189 1.36 10.72 14.30
CA THR A 189 0.40 11.15 15.32
C THR A 189 -0.27 9.97 16.00
N LEU A 190 -0.57 8.91 15.24
CA LEU A 190 -1.27 7.71 15.75
C LEU A 190 -0.30 6.63 16.25
N GLY A 191 0.99 6.73 15.93
CA GLY A 191 1.97 5.68 16.21
C GLY A 191 1.68 4.38 15.43
N THR A 192 0.89 4.47 14.37
CA THR A 192 0.55 3.37 13.47
C THR A 192 1.78 2.93 12.70
N THR A 193 1.83 1.67 12.28
CA THR A 193 2.84 1.16 11.35
C THR A 193 2.25 1.14 9.95
N SER A 194 3.01 1.51 8.94
CA SER A 194 2.48 1.68 7.60
C SER A 194 3.33 1.00 6.53
N VAL A 195 2.67 0.35 5.58
CA VAL A 195 3.29 -0.22 4.38
C VAL A 195 2.67 0.42 3.15
N LEU A 196 3.53 1.07 2.35
CA LEU A 196 3.17 1.80 1.16
C LEU A 196 3.67 1.07 -0.08
N VAL A 197 2.77 0.54 -0.90
CA VAL A 197 3.09 0.05 -2.24
C VAL A 197 2.92 1.17 -3.24
N THR A 198 3.97 1.49 -3.99
CA THR A 198 3.86 2.43 -5.10
C THR A 198 4.99 2.32 -6.12
N HIS A 199 4.76 2.88 -7.30
CA HIS A 199 5.79 3.14 -8.31
C HIS A 199 6.29 4.60 -8.31
N ASP A 200 5.66 5.50 -7.54
CA ASP A 200 6.08 6.91 -7.42
C ASP A 200 7.21 7.06 -6.39
N VAL A 201 8.45 6.94 -6.86
CA VAL A 201 9.65 6.93 -6.02
C VAL A 201 9.89 8.27 -5.34
N GLN A 202 9.87 9.36 -6.12
CA GLN A 202 10.32 10.68 -5.67
C GLN A 202 9.52 11.22 -4.48
N GLU A 203 8.22 11.00 -4.45
CA GLU A 203 7.39 11.42 -3.32
C GLU A 203 7.54 10.50 -2.12
N SER A 204 7.58 9.19 -2.37
CA SER A 204 7.72 8.20 -1.30
C SER A 204 9.01 8.42 -0.51
N LEU A 205 10.12 8.74 -1.20
CA LEU A 205 11.41 9.05 -0.58
C LEU A 205 11.36 10.23 0.41
N LYS A 206 10.35 11.10 0.34
CA LYS A 206 10.19 12.23 1.27
C LYS A 206 9.52 11.85 2.58
N ILE A 207 8.80 10.72 2.62
CA ILE A 207 7.92 10.38 3.74
C ILE A 207 8.29 9.07 4.43
N VAL A 208 8.88 8.11 3.70
CA VAL A 208 9.15 6.77 4.24
C VAL A 208 10.47 6.70 5.01
N ASP A 209 10.53 5.75 5.95
CA ASP A 209 11.70 5.48 6.78
C ASP A 209 12.62 4.41 6.16
N TYR A 210 12.04 3.47 5.38
CA TYR A 210 12.75 2.37 4.75
C TYR A 210 12.06 1.92 3.47
N ILE A 211 12.82 1.35 2.53
CA ILE A 211 12.34 0.96 1.19
C ILE A 211 12.81 -0.45 0.87
N TYR A 212 11.92 -1.23 0.26
CA TYR A 212 12.23 -2.49 -0.43
C TYR A 212 11.90 -2.34 -1.91
N PHE A 213 12.87 -2.65 -2.77
CA PHE A 213 12.66 -2.77 -4.22
C PHE A 213 12.43 -4.21 -4.61
N VAL A 214 11.29 -4.47 -5.25
CA VAL A 214 10.89 -5.79 -5.73
C VAL A 214 10.93 -5.83 -7.25
N SER A 215 11.68 -6.77 -7.81
CA SER A 215 11.69 -7.09 -9.24
C SER A 215 11.59 -8.60 -9.43
N ASP A 216 10.81 -9.04 -10.42
CA ASP A 216 10.64 -10.46 -10.76
C ASP A 216 10.34 -11.40 -9.57
N GLY A 217 9.67 -10.85 -8.55
CA GLY A 217 9.28 -11.57 -7.35
C GLY A 217 10.36 -11.69 -6.28
N VAL A 218 11.51 -11.02 -6.41
CA VAL A 218 12.59 -10.98 -5.42
C VAL A 218 12.86 -9.56 -4.95
N ILE A 219 13.41 -9.40 -3.73
CA ILE A 219 13.93 -8.10 -3.29
C ILE A 219 15.32 -7.91 -3.91
N VAL A 220 15.45 -6.89 -4.76
CA VAL A 220 16.69 -6.58 -5.49
C VAL A 220 17.53 -5.49 -4.83
N ALA A 221 16.90 -4.65 -4.01
CA ALA A 221 17.57 -3.63 -3.21
C ALA A 221 16.68 -3.26 -2.02
N GLN A 222 17.30 -2.77 -0.95
CA GLN A 222 16.60 -2.27 0.23
C GLN A 222 17.49 -1.29 0.98
N GLY A 223 16.90 -0.35 1.70
CA GLY A 223 17.64 0.66 2.45
C GLY A 223 16.78 1.83 2.90
N THR A 224 17.43 2.73 3.62
CA THR A 224 16.90 4.06 3.95
C THR A 224 16.77 4.92 2.69
N PRO A 225 15.94 5.99 2.71
CA PRO A 225 15.83 6.91 1.57
C PRO A 225 17.16 7.46 1.07
N ASP A 226 18.10 7.75 1.97
CA ASP A 226 19.40 8.31 1.61
C ASP A 226 20.33 7.27 0.98
N GLU A 227 20.33 6.03 1.48
CA GLU A 227 21.04 4.91 0.85
C GLU A 227 20.50 4.60 -0.56
N ILE A 228 19.18 4.67 -0.73
CA ILE A 228 18.53 4.45 -2.02
C ILE A 228 18.88 5.57 -3.00
N ARG A 229 18.83 6.85 -2.59
CA ARG A 229 19.24 8.00 -3.43
C ARG A 229 20.70 7.93 -3.85
N GLY A 230 21.58 7.49 -2.95
CA GLY A 230 23.01 7.34 -3.20
C GLY A 230 23.41 6.03 -3.89
N SER A 231 22.45 5.15 -4.21
CA SER A 231 22.74 3.84 -4.75
C SER A 231 23.29 3.91 -6.17
N SER A 232 24.43 3.26 -6.40
CA SER A 232 25.03 3.09 -7.72
C SER A 232 24.52 1.85 -8.45
N LEU A 233 23.58 1.10 -7.87
CA LEU A 233 23.01 -0.08 -8.52
C LEU A 233 22.25 0.36 -9.77
N PRO A 234 22.61 -0.13 -10.98
CA PRO A 234 22.03 0.38 -12.23
C PRO A 234 20.50 0.28 -12.27
N PHE A 235 19.92 -0.77 -11.69
CA PHE A 235 18.47 -0.94 -11.59
C PHE A 235 17.80 0.14 -10.72
N VAL A 236 18.39 0.42 -9.55
CA VAL A 236 17.84 1.38 -8.58
C VAL A 236 17.99 2.79 -9.14
N HIS A 237 19.15 3.09 -9.73
CA HIS A 237 19.43 4.35 -10.39
C HIS A 237 18.46 4.61 -11.55
N GLN A 238 18.32 3.65 -12.47
CA GLN A 238 17.40 3.74 -13.60
C GLN A 238 15.97 4.01 -13.13
N PHE A 239 15.51 3.33 -12.06
CA PHE A 239 14.14 3.51 -11.55
C PHE A 239 13.93 4.83 -10.81
N ILE A 240 14.92 5.33 -10.06
CA ILE A 240 14.85 6.61 -9.34
C ILE A 240 14.84 7.80 -10.31
N TRP A 241 15.71 7.73 -11.32
CA TRP A 241 15.96 8.84 -12.25
C TRP A 241 15.18 8.73 -13.57
N GLY A 242 14.48 7.61 -13.79
CA GLY A 242 13.67 7.39 -14.99
C GLY A 242 14.52 7.30 -16.26
N GLU A 243 15.73 6.75 -16.18
CA GLU A 243 16.62 6.62 -17.33
C GLU A 243 16.03 5.64 -18.36
N MET A 244 16.09 6.01 -19.64
CA MET A 244 15.55 5.18 -20.73
C MET A 244 16.36 3.89 -20.91
N ASP A 245 17.67 3.97 -20.70
CA ASP A 245 18.59 2.85 -20.84
C ASP A 245 19.00 2.31 -19.47
N GLY A 246 19.00 0.99 -19.31
CA GLY A 246 19.44 0.33 -18.09
C GLY A 246 19.02 -1.14 -18.03
N PRO A 247 19.30 -1.83 -16.92
CA PRO A 247 19.06 -3.27 -16.80
C PRO A 247 17.57 -3.64 -16.77
N MET A 248 16.65 -2.68 -16.61
CA MET A 248 15.22 -2.91 -16.79
C MET A 248 14.83 -2.72 -18.25
N PRO A 249 14.57 -3.81 -18.99
CA PRO A 249 14.16 -3.70 -20.37
C PRO A 249 12.74 -3.12 -20.45
N PHE A 250 12.56 -2.07 -21.26
CA PHE A 250 11.23 -1.53 -21.56
C PHE A 250 10.44 -2.45 -22.51
N HIS A 251 11.16 -3.20 -23.34
CA HIS A 251 10.60 -4.17 -24.27
C HIS A 251 10.71 -5.59 -23.73
N TYR A 252 9.61 -6.35 -23.80
CA TYR A 252 9.70 -7.79 -23.69
C TYR A 252 10.54 -8.33 -24.84
N PRO A 253 11.37 -9.36 -24.61
CA PRO A 253 12.11 -10.00 -25.70
C PRO A 253 11.10 -10.48 -26.75
N ALA A 254 11.20 -9.89 -27.93
CA ALA A 254 10.45 -10.25 -29.12
C ALA A 254 11.43 -10.70 -30.20
N GLN A 255 10.96 -11.53 -31.13
CA GLN A 255 11.70 -11.74 -32.36
C GLN A 255 11.78 -10.43 -33.15
N SER A 256 12.70 -10.33 -34.10
CA SER A 256 12.86 -9.07 -34.84
C SER A 256 11.55 -8.73 -35.57
N LEU A 257 11.19 -7.45 -35.59
CA LEU A 257 10.02 -6.97 -36.32
C LEU A 257 10.04 -7.43 -37.79
N LYS A 258 11.23 -7.53 -38.40
CA LYS A 258 11.42 -8.06 -39.76
C LYS A 258 10.96 -9.53 -39.90
N LYS A 259 11.18 -10.36 -38.88
CA LYS A 259 10.67 -11.74 -38.84
C LYS A 259 9.16 -11.78 -38.61
N ASP A 260 8.64 -10.94 -37.73
CA ASP A 260 7.19 -10.86 -37.48
C ASP A 260 6.41 -10.35 -38.70
N MET A 261 6.99 -9.42 -39.44
CA MET A 261 6.37 -8.83 -40.64
C MET A 261 6.63 -9.64 -41.92
N GLU A 262 7.28 -10.80 -41.82
CA GLU A 262 7.67 -11.64 -42.97
C GLU A 262 8.38 -10.84 -44.08
N LEU A 263 9.06 -9.77 -43.70
CA LEU A 263 9.76 -8.90 -44.65
C LEU A 263 11.07 -9.59 -45.03
N ASN A 264 10.99 -10.48 -46.03
CA ASN A 264 12.15 -10.94 -46.77
C ASN A 264 12.77 -9.70 -47.44
N GLY A 265 14.03 -9.41 -47.11
CA GLY A 265 14.74 -8.31 -47.75
C GLY A 265 14.97 -8.62 -49.23
N GLU A 266 14.63 -7.68 -50.11
CA GLU A 266 15.34 -7.46 -51.37
C GLU A 266 16.73 -6.86 -51.08
#